data_AF-A0A833SG94-F1
#
_entry.id   AF-A0A833SG94-F1
#
_cell.length_a   1.000
_cell.length_b   1.000
_cell.length_c   1.000
_cell.angle_alpha   90.00
_cell.angle_beta   90.00
_cell.angle_gamma   90.00
#
_symmetry.space_group_name_H-M   'P 1'
#
loop_
_entity.id
_entity.type
_entity.pdbx_description
1 polymer ?
#
loop_
_entity_poly.entity_id
_entity_poly.type
_entity_poly.pdbx_seq_one_letter_code
_entity_poly.pdbx_strand_id
1 'polypeptide(L)'
;MPKKGTANGNADARHQQIAKPYKGNATKLSSNIKCDVPVMDLLTPATIELANYVVKRLKEEDPGVFVQIIDQNALHQALALNHSPVPQGANADASAEAFRAWLINGARNVRPNSQVPQNSRFSLAFHQLTQGEAIDIVFGQWHNQRWNVQLQDNRLGGNPIGQFAIVFWMAGTGLRRATFTTHQNIFGLM
;
A
#
# COMPACT_ATOMS: atom_id res chain seq x y z
N MET A 1 -15.64 -34.81 22.43
CA MET A 1 -14.45 -34.45 21.61
C MET A 1 -14.87 -33.48 20.53
N PRO A 2 -14.41 -32.21 20.54
CA PRO A 2 -14.77 -31.27 19.49
C PRO A 2 -13.96 -31.56 18.22
N LYS A 3 -14.66 -31.67 17.09
CA LYS A 3 -14.09 -31.89 15.75
C LYS A 3 -13.20 -30.69 15.38
N LYS A 4 -11.91 -30.98 15.19
CA LYS A 4 -10.91 -30.11 14.59
C LYS A 4 -11.40 -29.71 13.19
N GLY A 5 -11.77 -28.44 13.02
CA GLY A 5 -12.10 -27.89 11.71
C GLY A 5 -10.83 -27.82 10.87
N THR A 6 -10.65 -28.79 9.97
CA THR A 6 -9.68 -28.71 8.89
C THR A 6 -10.14 -27.64 7.92
N ALA A 7 -9.46 -26.50 7.93
CA ALA A 7 -9.58 -25.49 6.88
C ALA A 7 -9.14 -26.14 5.57
N ASN A 8 -10.13 -26.47 4.74
CA ASN A 8 -9.92 -27.08 3.44
C ASN A 8 -9.19 -26.08 2.54
N GLY A 9 -7.97 -26.44 2.17
CA GLY A 9 -7.21 -25.80 1.13
C GLY A 9 -7.93 -25.95 -0.21
N ASN A 10 -8.71 -24.93 -0.56
CA ASN A 10 -8.97 -24.58 -1.96
C ASN A 10 -8.39 -23.19 -2.17
N ALA A 11 -7.07 -23.15 -2.35
CA ALA A 11 -6.39 -21.99 -2.91
C ALA A 11 -6.86 -21.86 -4.36
N ASP A 12 -7.83 -20.98 -4.57
CA ASP A 12 -8.33 -20.62 -5.89
C ASP A 12 -7.17 -20.08 -6.72
N ALA A 13 -6.80 -20.82 -7.76
CA ALA A 13 -5.54 -20.73 -8.49
C ALA A 13 -5.41 -19.47 -9.39
N ARG A 14 -6.15 -18.39 -9.09
CA ARG A 14 -6.24 -17.19 -9.94
C ARG A 14 -5.73 -15.89 -9.34
N HIS A 15 -5.31 -15.84 -8.07
CA HIS A 15 -4.82 -14.60 -7.45
C HIS A 15 -3.47 -14.81 -6.77
N GLN A 16 -2.43 -14.76 -7.62
CA GLN A 16 -1.01 -14.84 -7.28
C GLN A 16 -0.46 -13.43 -7.11
N GLN A 17 0.43 -13.21 -6.12
CA GLN A 17 1.42 -12.13 -6.02
C GLN A 17 1.24 -11.00 -7.07
N ILE A 18 0.62 -9.88 -6.69
CA ILE A 18 0.26 -8.79 -7.62
C ILE A 18 1.50 -8.15 -8.24
N ALA A 19 2.65 -8.23 -7.58
CA ALA A 19 3.91 -7.70 -8.07
C ALA A 19 4.97 -8.79 -8.27
N LYS A 20 5.22 -9.17 -9.53
CA LYS A 20 6.57 -9.55 -9.96
C LYS A 20 7.24 -8.31 -10.56
N PRO A 21 8.52 -8.03 -10.28
CA PRO A 21 9.26 -6.93 -10.91
C PRO A 21 9.15 -7.07 -12.44
N TYR A 22 8.41 -6.15 -13.08
CA TYR A 22 8.21 -6.20 -14.52
C TYR A 22 9.32 -5.39 -15.18
N LYS A 23 10.27 -6.07 -15.84
CA LYS A 23 11.44 -5.46 -16.51
C LYS A 23 11.12 -4.39 -17.58
N GLY A 24 9.84 -4.14 -17.88
CA GLY A 24 9.37 -3.11 -18.81
C GLY A 24 8.75 -1.86 -18.17
N ASN A 25 8.76 -1.73 -16.83
CA ASN A 25 8.07 -0.63 -16.15
C ASN A 25 8.85 0.70 -16.18
N ALA A 26 10.19 0.65 -16.25
CA ALA A 26 11.04 1.83 -16.24
C ALA A 26 10.73 2.82 -17.39
N THR A 27 10.31 2.33 -18.56
CA THR A 27 9.99 3.18 -19.72
C THR A 27 8.62 3.86 -19.63
N LYS A 28 7.77 3.44 -18.69
CA LYS A 28 6.41 4.00 -18.51
C LYS A 28 6.36 5.09 -17.45
N LEU A 29 7.36 5.19 -16.58
CA LEU A 29 7.44 6.28 -15.60
C LEU A 29 7.83 7.57 -16.33
N SER A 30 7.17 8.67 -15.98
CA SER A 30 7.46 9.98 -16.55
C SER A 30 8.93 10.36 -16.33
N SER A 31 9.57 10.92 -17.36
CA SER A 31 10.93 11.47 -17.28
C SER A 31 11.09 12.60 -16.26
N ASN A 32 9.99 13.16 -15.76
CA ASN A 32 9.97 14.16 -14.71
C ASN A 32 10.07 13.57 -13.29
N ILE A 33 10.02 12.24 -13.16
CA ILE A 33 10.12 11.54 -11.89
C ILE A 33 11.48 10.85 -11.83
N LYS A 34 12.33 11.29 -10.90
CA LYS A 34 13.53 10.53 -10.51
C LYS A 34 13.11 9.38 -9.61
N CYS A 35 13.61 8.19 -9.85
CA CYS A 35 13.27 7.00 -9.09
C CYS A 35 14.47 6.05 -9.14
N ASP A 36 14.93 5.61 -7.97
CA ASP A 36 16.08 4.70 -7.91
C ASP A 36 15.69 3.32 -8.45
N VAL A 37 16.63 2.62 -9.08
CA VAL A 37 16.39 1.30 -9.70
C VAL A 37 15.72 0.31 -8.74
N PRO A 38 16.15 0.17 -7.47
CA PRO A 38 15.49 -0.74 -6.54
C PRO A 38 14.03 -0.37 -6.24
N VAL A 39 13.69 0.92 -6.27
CA VAL A 39 12.31 1.39 -6.08
C VAL A 39 11.48 1.11 -7.33
N MET A 40 12.04 1.38 -8.50
CA MET A 40 11.39 1.15 -9.80
C MET A 40 10.94 -0.31 -9.96
N ASP A 41 11.77 -1.26 -9.52
CA ASP A 41 11.49 -2.70 -9.60
C ASP A 41 10.28 -3.13 -8.75
N LEU A 42 9.87 -2.32 -7.76
CA LEU A 42 8.73 -2.58 -6.88
C LEU A 42 7.41 -1.98 -7.39
N LEU A 43 7.46 -1.09 -8.39
CA LEU A 43 6.26 -0.39 -8.87
C LEU A 43 5.45 -1.26 -9.81
N THR A 44 4.16 -1.43 -9.50
CA THR A 44 3.18 -1.97 -10.45
C THR A 44 2.79 -0.93 -11.50
N PRO A 45 2.25 -1.36 -12.66
CA PRO A 45 1.73 -0.45 -13.67
C PRO A 45 0.71 0.57 -13.12
N ALA A 46 -0.19 0.13 -12.22
CA ALA A 46 -1.17 1.02 -11.61
C ALA A 46 -0.52 2.12 -10.74
N THR A 47 0.51 1.77 -9.97
CA THR A 47 1.26 2.76 -9.17
C THR A 47 2.03 3.73 -10.06
N ILE A 48 2.55 3.28 -11.21
CA ILE A 48 3.21 4.14 -12.20
C ILE A 48 2.21 5.13 -12.82
N GLU A 49 1.01 4.68 -13.17
CA GLU A 49 -0.05 5.56 -13.68
C GLU A 49 -0.44 6.63 -12.66
N LEU A 50 -0.59 6.24 -11.38
CA LEU A 50 -0.83 7.18 -10.29
C LEU A 50 0.33 8.17 -10.14
N ALA A 51 1.58 7.71 -10.16
CA ALA A 51 2.76 8.56 -10.05
C ALA A 51 2.81 9.59 -11.19
N ASN A 52 2.56 9.15 -12.43
CA ASN A 52 2.49 10.00 -13.62
C ASN A 52 1.35 11.02 -13.56
N TYR A 53 0.24 10.69 -12.89
CA TYR A 53 -0.85 11.62 -12.64
C TYR A 53 -0.46 12.68 -11.62
N VAL A 54 0.17 12.25 -10.52
CA VAL A 54 0.55 13.09 -9.37
C VAL A 54 1.62 14.11 -9.77
N VAL A 55 2.67 13.71 -10.49
CA VAL A 55 3.77 14.63 -10.86
C VAL A 55 3.30 15.83 -11.71
N LYS A 56 2.20 15.67 -12.46
CA LYS A 56 1.61 16.77 -13.26
C LYS A 56 0.95 17.86 -12.39
N ARG A 57 0.61 17.53 -11.14
CA ARG A 57 -0.17 18.35 -10.20
C ARG A 57 0.62 18.75 -8.96
N LEU A 58 1.78 18.16 -8.78
CA LEU A 58 2.66 18.42 -7.66
C LEU A 58 3.25 19.82 -7.79
N LYS A 59 3.15 20.62 -6.73
CA LYS A 59 3.94 21.84 -6.58
C LYS A 59 5.32 21.47 -6.04
N GLU A 60 6.21 22.45 -6.04
CA GLU A 60 7.49 22.31 -5.35
C GLU A 60 7.25 21.97 -3.87
N GLU A 61 8.04 21.05 -3.31
CA GLU A 61 7.99 20.61 -1.90
C GLU A 61 6.73 19.85 -1.43
N ASP A 62 5.64 19.82 -2.20
CA ASP A 62 4.42 19.07 -1.83
C ASP A 62 4.66 17.54 -1.93
N PRO A 63 4.50 16.76 -0.85
CA PRO A 63 4.53 15.30 -0.95
C PRO A 63 3.30 14.68 -1.63
N GLY A 64 3.53 13.52 -2.23
CA GLY A 64 2.52 12.52 -2.56
C GLY A 64 2.78 11.22 -1.82
N VAL A 65 1.72 10.57 -1.34
CA VAL A 65 1.78 9.28 -0.63
C VAL A 65 1.05 8.23 -1.46
N PHE A 66 1.67 7.07 -1.64
CA PHE A 66 1.15 5.99 -2.45
C PHE A 66 1.09 4.72 -1.62
N VAL A 67 0.05 3.92 -1.81
CA VAL A 67 -0.04 2.58 -1.23
C VAL A 67 -0.28 1.59 -2.36
N GLN A 68 0.44 0.47 -2.33
CA GLN A 68 0.27 -0.65 -3.24
C GLN A 68 0.10 -1.93 -2.42
N ILE A 69 -1.00 -2.65 -2.64
CA ILE A 69 -1.21 -4.01 -2.15
C ILE A 69 -0.47 -4.95 -3.11
N ILE A 70 0.50 -5.70 -2.59
CA ILE A 70 1.37 -6.59 -3.37
C ILE A 70 1.01 -8.08 -3.23
N ASP A 71 0.31 -8.44 -2.15
CA ASP A 71 -0.15 -9.81 -1.91
C ASP A 71 -1.48 -9.79 -1.15
N GLN A 72 -2.56 -10.16 -1.85
CA GLN A 72 -3.91 -10.17 -1.28
C GLN A 72 -4.13 -11.33 -0.30
N ASN A 73 -3.45 -12.47 -0.50
CA ASN A 73 -3.58 -13.61 0.40
C ASN A 73 -2.86 -13.33 1.72
N ALA A 74 -1.67 -12.73 1.64
CA ALA A 74 -0.97 -12.25 2.83
C ALA A 74 -1.78 -11.16 3.55
N LEU A 75 -2.37 -10.20 2.83
CA LEU A 75 -3.28 -9.22 3.43
C LEU A 75 -4.48 -9.91 4.09
N HIS A 76 -5.12 -10.84 3.38
CA HIS A 76 -6.28 -11.56 3.88
C HIS A 76 -5.97 -12.30 5.18
N GLN A 77 -4.83 -12.99 5.25
CA GLN A 77 -4.35 -13.63 6.48
C GLN A 77 -4.04 -12.60 7.58
N ALA A 78 -3.40 -11.47 7.22
CA ALA A 78 -3.07 -10.41 8.17
C ALA A 78 -4.33 -9.83 8.85
N LEU A 79 -5.41 -9.63 8.09
CA LEU A 79 -6.67 -9.10 8.63
C LEU A 79 -7.42 -10.09 9.53
N ALA A 80 -7.06 -11.38 9.51
CA ALA A 80 -7.60 -12.38 10.43
C ALA A 80 -7.04 -12.24 11.86
N LEU A 81 -5.93 -11.52 12.02
CA LEU A 81 -5.30 -11.31 13.32
C LEU A 81 -6.11 -10.35 14.19
N ASN A 82 -5.96 -10.52 15.50
CA ASN A 82 -6.54 -9.61 16.48
C ASN A 82 -6.08 -8.17 16.23
N HIS A 83 -6.93 -7.21 16.60
CA HIS A 83 -6.66 -5.78 16.47
C HIS A 83 -6.44 -5.27 15.04
N SER A 84 -6.68 -6.10 14.01
CA SER A 84 -6.73 -5.65 12.63
C SER A 84 -7.59 -4.38 12.50
N PRO A 85 -7.14 -3.37 11.73
CA PRO A 85 -7.88 -2.11 11.58
C PRO A 85 -9.24 -2.28 10.90
N VAL A 86 -9.40 -3.37 10.13
CA VAL A 86 -10.67 -3.78 9.53
C VAL A 86 -10.87 -5.28 9.67
N PRO A 87 -12.12 -5.77 9.74
CA PRO A 87 -12.40 -7.19 9.71
C PRO A 87 -11.89 -7.84 8.41
N GLN A 88 -11.42 -9.08 8.51
CA GLN A 88 -11.16 -9.93 7.35
C GLN A 88 -12.44 -10.08 6.51
N GLY A 89 -12.34 -9.86 5.20
CA GLY A 89 -13.44 -10.10 4.27
C GLY A 89 -13.69 -11.60 4.06
N ALA A 90 -14.80 -11.96 3.39
CA ALA A 90 -15.13 -13.36 3.10
C ALA A 90 -14.09 -14.06 2.18
N ASN A 91 -13.28 -13.29 1.46
CA ASN A 91 -12.18 -13.75 0.61
C ASN A 91 -11.10 -12.65 0.48
N ALA A 92 -10.03 -12.95 -0.25
CA ALA A 92 -8.90 -12.03 -0.45
C ALA A 92 -9.26 -10.73 -1.17
N ASP A 93 -10.18 -10.77 -2.14
CA ASP A 93 -10.64 -9.57 -2.85
C ASP A 93 -11.44 -8.64 -1.94
N ALA A 94 -12.41 -9.19 -1.20
CA ALA A 94 -13.20 -8.42 -0.23
C ALA A 94 -12.31 -7.82 0.86
N SER A 95 -11.24 -8.53 1.24
CA SER A 95 -10.24 -8.05 2.19
C SER A 95 -9.42 -6.88 1.64
N ALA A 96 -9.00 -6.95 0.38
CA ALA A 96 -8.31 -5.85 -0.29
C ALA A 96 -9.21 -4.62 -0.42
N GLU A 97 -10.49 -4.80 -0.76
CA GLU A 97 -11.47 -3.72 -0.86
C GLU A 97 -11.72 -3.04 0.50
N ALA A 98 -11.96 -3.83 1.55
CA ALA A 98 -12.16 -3.32 2.90
C ALA A 98 -10.92 -2.57 3.42
N PHE A 99 -9.72 -3.13 3.22
CA PHE A 99 -8.47 -2.48 3.58
C PHE A 99 -8.26 -1.16 2.83
N ARG A 100 -8.51 -1.14 1.51
CA ARG A 100 -8.41 0.08 0.71
C ARG A 100 -9.42 1.14 1.15
N ALA A 101 -10.65 0.74 1.47
CA ALA A 101 -11.67 1.65 2.01
C ALA A 101 -11.24 2.24 3.35
N TRP A 102 -10.63 1.44 4.22
CA TRP A 102 -10.06 1.93 5.47
C TRP A 102 -8.91 2.91 5.26
N LEU A 103 -8.00 2.67 4.31
CA LEU A 103 -6.95 3.64 4.01
C LEU A 103 -7.52 4.99 3.57
N ILE A 104 -8.55 4.98 2.72
CA ILE A 104 -9.23 6.19 2.24
C ILE A 104 -9.93 6.92 3.39
N ASN A 105 -10.73 6.20 4.17
CA ASN A 105 -11.48 6.79 5.29
C ASN A 105 -10.57 7.19 6.46
N GLY A 106 -9.40 6.55 6.55
CA GLY A 106 -8.37 6.80 7.54
C GLY A 106 -7.61 8.10 7.25
N ALA A 107 -7.39 8.43 5.98
CA ALA A 107 -6.71 9.65 5.50
C ALA A 107 -7.54 10.93 5.77
N ARG A 108 -7.72 11.26 7.04
CA ARG A 108 -8.51 12.40 7.51
C ARG A 108 -7.67 13.69 7.44
N ASN A 109 -8.36 14.82 7.41
CA ASN A 109 -7.77 16.16 7.33
C ASN A 109 -6.94 16.43 6.05
N VAL A 110 -7.10 15.61 5.01
CA VAL A 110 -6.56 15.90 3.68
C VAL A 110 -7.52 16.81 2.91
N ARG A 111 -6.99 17.54 1.93
CA ARG A 111 -7.81 18.44 1.10
C ARG A 111 -8.82 17.62 0.27
N PRO A 112 -10.02 18.16 -0.05
CA PRO A 112 -11.08 17.44 -0.78
C PRO A 112 -10.71 16.87 -2.16
N ASN A 113 -9.55 17.23 -2.72
CA ASN A 113 -9.05 16.76 -4.01
C ASN A 113 -7.68 16.09 -3.92
N SER A 114 -7.22 15.76 -2.71
CA SER A 114 -5.91 15.14 -2.52
C SER A 114 -5.88 13.69 -3.00
N GLN A 115 -7.00 12.97 -2.90
CA GLN A 115 -7.07 11.59 -3.40
C GLN A 115 -7.09 11.58 -4.93
N VAL A 116 -6.18 10.82 -5.54
CA VAL A 116 -6.16 10.64 -7.00
C VAL A 116 -7.41 9.86 -7.45
N PRO A 117 -8.18 10.37 -8.43
CA PRO A 117 -9.32 9.65 -9.02
C PRO A 117 -8.86 8.31 -9.60
N GLN A 118 -9.55 7.23 -9.22
CA GLN A 118 -9.02 5.87 -9.36
C GLN A 118 -9.37 5.13 -10.64
N ASN A 119 -8.46 4.22 -11.01
CA ASN A 119 -8.73 3.03 -11.85
C ASN A 119 -8.29 1.70 -11.20
N SER A 120 -7.84 1.67 -9.93
CA SER A 120 -7.24 0.44 -9.32
C SER A 120 -7.83 0.08 -7.96
N ARG A 121 -8.07 -1.23 -7.76
CA ARG A 121 -8.44 -1.82 -6.46
C ARG A 121 -7.25 -2.04 -5.52
N PHE A 122 -6.03 -2.04 -6.05
CA PHE A 122 -4.82 -2.45 -5.34
C PHE A 122 -3.81 -1.34 -5.15
N SER A 123 -4.01 -0.19 -5.80
CA SER A 123 -3.15 0.98 -5.65
C SER A 123 -3.97 2.22 -5.34
N LEU A 124 -3.37 3.09 -4.55
CA LEU A 124 -3.96 4.30 -4.01
C LEU A 124 -2.89 5.38 -3.98
N ALA A 125 -3.26 6.64 -4.26
CA ALA A 125 -2.37 7.78 -4.13
C ALA A 125 -3.09 9.02 -3.60
N PHE A 126 -2.37 9.79 -2.81
CA PHE A 126 -2.74 11.12 -2.35
C PHE A 126 -1.68 12.13 -2.80
N HIS A 127 -2.09 13.35 -3.12
CA HIS A 127 -1.22 14.45 -3.53
C HIS A 127 -1.67 15.79 -2.93
N GLN A 128 -0.88 16.85 -3.17
CA GLN A 128 -1.12 18.19 -2.59
C GLN A 128 -1.21 18.15 -1.06
N LEU A 129 -0.43 17.25 -0.46
CA LEU A 129 -0.27 17.14 0.97
C LEU A 129 0.86 18.08 1.40
N THR A 130 0.78 18.62 2.60
CA THR A 130 1.93 19.12 3.33
C THR A 130 2.74 17.95 3.88
N GLN A 131 4.00 18.17 4.26
CA GLN A 131 4.81 17.16 4.92
C GLN A 131 4.16 16.65 6.23
N GLY A 132 3.56 17.55 7.02
CA GLY A 132 2.85 17.19 8.24
C GLY A 132 1.64 16.29 7.97
N GLU A 133 0.81 16.63 6.98
CA GLU A 133 -0.35 15.80 6.58
C GLU A 133 0.09 14.41 6.10
N ALA A 134 1.13 14.35 5.27
CA ALA A 134 1.63 13.07 4.75
C ALA A 134 2.17 12.17 5.87
N ILE A 135 2.90 12.74 6.84
CA ILE A 135 3.39 12.02 8.03
C ILE A 135 2.22 11.57 8.90
N ASP A 136 1.23 12.43 9.15
CA ASP A 136 0.08 12.09 9.99
C ASP A 136 -0.77 10.97 9.36
N ILE A 137 -1.01 10.99 8.04
CA ILE A 137 -1.69 9.89 7.35
C ILE A 137 -0.96 8.56 7.60
N VAL A 138 0.34 8.54 7.35
CA VAL A 138 1.14 7.31 7.38
C VAL A 138 1.34 6.79 8.81
N PHE A 139 1.73 7.65 9.74
CA PHE A 139 2.14 7.25 11.09
C PHE A 139 1.11 7.55 12.18
N GLY A 140 0.22 8.53 11.97
CA GLY A 140 -0.85 8.86 12.91
C GLY A 140 -2.14 8.07 12.62
N GLN A 141 -2.49 7.87 11.35
CA GLN A 141 -3.80 7.37 10.95
C GLN A 141 -3.77 5.91 10.46
N TRP A 142 -2.77 5.52 9.67
CA TRP A 142 -2.64 4.16 9.14
C TRP A 142 -1.79 3.23 10.00
N HIS A 143 -0.92 3.76 10.85
CA HIS A 143 -0.11 2.91 11.72
C HIS A 143 -0.94 2.39 12.90
N ASN A 144 -1.31 1.11 12.87
CA ASN A 144 -1.98 0.43 13.98
C ASN A 144 -0.99 -0.38 14.81
N GLN A 145 -0.49 0.21 15.90
CA GLN A 145 0.53 -0.39 16.76
C GLN A 145 0.12 -1.77 17.30
N ARG A 146 -1.15 -1.94 17.69
CA ARG A 146 -1.64 -3.21 18.27
C ARG A 146 -1.66 -4.33 17.23
N TRP A 147 -2.11 -4.01 16.02
CA TRP A 147 -2.08 -4.97 14.91
C TRP A 147 -0.64 -5.32 14.49
N ASN A 148 0.24 -4.32 14.47
CA ASN A 148 1.67 -4.52 14.20
C ASN A 148 2.33 -5.46 15.21
N VAL A 149 1.99 -5.40 16.50
CA VAL A 149 2.45 -6.38 17.49
C VAL A 149 1.96 -7.78 17.15
N GLN A 150 0.68 -7.95 16.80
CA GLN A 150 0.15 -9.27 16.42
C GLN A 150 0.84 -9.87 15.19
N LEU A 151 1.18 -9.05 14.21
CA LEU A 151 1.93 -9.48 13.03
C LEU A 151 3.35 -9.94 13.38
N GLN A 152 4.00 -9.27 14.35
CA GLN A 152 5.32 -9.68 14.85
C GLN A 152 5.25 -10.99 15.63
N ASP A 153 4.29 -11.11 16.54
CA ASP A 153 4.09 -12.32 17.35
C ASP A 153 3.82 -13.54 16.44
N ASN A 154 3.02 -13.34 15.40
CA ASN A 154 2.71 -14.38 14.42
C ASN A 154 3.97 -14.83 13.62
N ARG A 155 4.86 -13.88 13.27
CA ARG A 155 6.17 -14.16 12.67
C ARG A 155 7.09 -14.93 13.62
N LEU A 156 7.19 -14.51 14.88
CA LEU A 156 8.04 -15.16 15.90
C LEU A 156 7.51 -16.55 16.29
N GLY A 157 6.20 -16.75 16.22
CA GLY A 157 5.53 -18.04 16.45
C GLY A 157 5.66 -19.05 15.31
N GLY A 158 6.44 -18.75 14.26
CA GLY A 158 6.75 -19.69 13.17
C GLY A 158 5.75 -19.71 12.02
N ASN A 159 4.77 -18.78 11.97
CA ASN A 159 3.82 -18.65 10.87
C ASN A 159 3.94 -17.27 10.20
N PRO A 160 5.08 -16.89 9.63
CA PRO A 160 5.27 -15.53 9.11
C PRO A 160 4.29 -15.21 7.99
N ILE A 161 3.48 -14.16 8.19
CA ILE A 161 2.70 -13.54 7.12
C ILE A 161 3.65 -12.70 6.27
N GLY A 162 3.63 -12.92 4.95
CA GLY A 162 4.45 -12.18 4.01
C GLY A 162 4.09 -10.69 3.93
N GLN A 163 4.96 -9.90 3.29
CA GLN A 163 4.65 -8.51 3.01
C GLN A 163 3.43 -8.41 2.08
N PHE A 164 2.44 -7.63 2.48
CA PHE A 164 1.18 -7.52 1.75
C PHE A 164 0.95 -6.13 1.14
N ALA A 165 1.62 -5.09 1.64
CA ALA A 165 1.54 -3.74 1.10
C ALA A 165 2.88 -2.99 1.18
N ILE A 166 3.03 -1.99 0.33
CA ILE A 166 4.16 -1.05 0.30
C ILE A 166 3.61 0.37 0.31
N VAL A 167 4.25 1.25 1.06
CA VAL A 167 3.99 2.69 1.04
C VAL A 167 5.16 3.40 0.36
N PHE A 168 4.85 4.25 -0.62
CA PHE A 168 5.85 5.04 -1.33
C PHE A 168 5.59 6.53 -1.13
N TRP A 169 6.66 7.30 -1.23
CA TRP A 169 6.67 8.75 -1.09
C TRP A 169 7.19 9.39 -2.36
N MET A 170 6.49 10.41 -2.82
CA MET A 170 6.95 11.28 -3.89
C MET A 170 7.17 12.67 -3.32
N ALA A 171 8.39 13.21 -3.43
CA ALA A 171 8.71 14.57 -3.01
C ALA A 171 8.88 15.48 -4.22
N GLY A 172 8.28 16.67 -4.20
CA GLY A 172 8.44 17.67 -5.25
C GLY A 172 9.83 18.28 -5.24
N THR A 173 10.48 18.31 -6.40
CA THR A 173 11.85 18.85 -6.56
C THR A 173 11.91 20.04 -7.52
N GLY A 174 10.76 20.59 -7.88
CA GLY A 174 10.60 21.71 -8.79
C GLY A 174 9.29 21.61 -9.56
N LEU A 175 9.02 22.57 -10.44
CA LEU A 175 7.78 22.61 -11.23
C LEU A 175 7.59 21.30 -12.02
N ARG A 176 6.58 20.52 -11.62
CA ARG A 176 6.23 19.22 -12.22
C ARG A 176 7.40 18.25 -12.26
N ARG A 177 8.29 18.29 -11.26
CA ARG A 177 9.41 17.37 -11.07
C ARG A 177 9.34 16.77 -9.68
N ALA A 178 9.69 15.50 -9.57
CA ALA A 178 9.63 14.80 -8.30
C ALA A 178 10.69 13.72 -8.15
N THR A 179 10.97 13.33 -6.91
CA THR A 179 11.73 12.14 -6.57
C THR A 179 10.80 11.14 -5.90
N PHE A 180 10.77 9.91 -6.41
CA PHE A 180 10.00 8.80 -5.89
C PHE A 180 10.90 7.91 -5.04
N THR A 181 10.52 7.70 -3.79
CA THR A 181 11.26 6.92 -2.81
C THR A 181 10.33 5.89 -2.17
N THR A 182 10.88 4.75 -1.80
CA THR A 182 10.18 3.80 -0.94
C THR A 182 10.25 4.27 0.50
N HIS A 183 9.20 4.03 1.28
CA HIS A 183 9.36 3.88 2.72
C HIS A 183 8.98 2.45 3.13
N GLN A 184 9.59 2.00 4.22
CA GLN A 184 9.42 0.68 4.78
C GLN A 184 7.95 0.38 5.13
N ASN A 185 7.64 -0.90 5.17
CA ASN A 185 6.32 -1.47 5.46
C ASN A 185 5.77 -0.97 6.81
N ILE A 186 4.88 0.02 6.79
CA ILE A 186 4.25 0.58 8.01
C ILE A 186 3.22 -0.36 8.66
N PHE A 187 2.83 -1.42 7.93
CA PHE A 187 1.76 -2.35 8.29
C PHE A 187 2.27 -3.70 8.80
N GLY A 188 3.57 -3.86 9.05
CA GLY A 188 4.17 -5.09 9.56
C GLY A 188 5.68 -5.10 9.33
N LEU A 189 6.48 -5.21 10.39
CA LEU A 189 7.88 -4.78 10.46
C LEU A 189 8.83 -5.12 9.30
N MET A 190 9.61 -4.07 8.97
CA MET A 190 11.00 -3.95 8.45
C MET A 190 11.68 -5.19 7.84
#